data_AF-A0A9I9DVN0-F1
#
_entry.id   AF-A0A9I9DVN0-F1
#
_cell.length_a   1.000
_cell.length_b   1.000
_cell.length_c   1.000
_cell.angle_alpha   90.00
_cell.angle_beta   90.00
_cell.angle_gamma   90.00
#
_symmetry.space_group_name_H-M   'P 1'
#
loop_
_entity.id
_entity.type
_entity.pdbx_description
1 polymer ?
#
loop_
_entity_poly.entity_id
_entity_poly.type
_entity_poly.pdbx_seq_one_letter_code
_entity_poly.pdbx_strand_id
1 'polypeptide(L)'
;MRRSNTMSFSLILKLVFFNLFFRTLLASSLDSDDKEIYIVYMGKKSKDDPDKANLHHSSFPFAPESVLYTYNRSFNGFAVKLTKEEADKIASMEGVVSVFPNEMNTPHTTRSWDFMGFSQNVPRVKQVESNVVVGVLDSGIWPESPSFNDQGFGPPPSKWKGTCSAINFTCNRKIIGARSYHIGRPLPLGDVEGPRDTNGHGTHTASTVAGGLVSQASLYGLGLGTARGGVPSARIAVYKVCWRDACSDADILAAFDDAIADGVDIISLSVGRNVTRKYFIDSIAIGSFHAIEKGILTSNSAGNNGPKLKTTASLSPWLLSVAASTIDRKFVTKVQIGNQNSFQGFSINTFDNTGQYPLVTGRQVPNTGFDSNISSHCLNNSVDVKLVKGKILICEANFDAKHFVTLGGVAGVLMIDTELIDNARSYPVPSAILDENDAIATYRYIYSNPYVS
;
A
#
# COMPACT_ATOMS: atom_id res chain seq x y z
N MET A 1 -13.07 -78.85 27.13
CA MET A 1 -14.19 -78.14 26.48
C MET A 1 -13.66 -77.18 25.43
N ARG A 2 -14.02 -77.33 24.15
CA ARG A 2 -13.78 -76.30 23.12
C ARG A 2 -14.90 -75.26 23.22
N ARG A 3 -14.58 -73.95 23.33
CA ARG A 3 -15.53 -72.87 23.04
C ARG A 3 -15.19 -72.26 21.69
N SER A 4 -16.19 -72.16 20.83
CA SER A 4 -16.06 -71.69 19.45
C SER A 4 -16.17 -70.16 19.39
N ASN A 5 -15.13 -69.48 18.91
CA ASN A 5 -15.17 -68.05 18.58
C ASN A 5 -15.70 -67.86 17.14
N THR A 6 -17.00 -68.07 16.95
CA THR A 6 -17.69 -67.71 15.71
C THR A 6 -18.25 -66.28 15.81
N MET A 7 -17.36 -65.29 15.68
CA MET A 7 -17.78 -63.91 15.43
C MET A 7 -18.41 -63.87 14.04
N SER A 8 -19.73 -63.64 13.97
CA SER A 8 -20.50 -63.83 12.75
C SER A 8 -19.99 -62.96 11.59
N PHE A 9 -19.75 -63.59 10.44
CA PHE A 9 -19.32 -62.96 9.19
C PHE A 9 -20.26 -61.80 8.77
N SER A 10 -21.54 -61.91 9.14
CA SER A 10 -22.55 -60.85 8.92
C SER A 10 -22.23 -59.55 9.67
N LEU A 11 -21.60 -59.60 10.85
CA LEU A 11 -21.29 -58.41 11.64
C LEU A 11 -20.13 -57.62 11.01
N ILE A 12 -19.11 -58.33 10.52
CA ILE A 12 -17.98 -57.74 9.80
C ILE A 12 -18.46 -57.10 8.49
N LEU A 13 -19.32 -57.80 7.73
CA LEU A 13 -19.88 -57.27 6.49
C LEU A 13 -20.73 -56.00 6.73
N LYS A 14 -21.55 -55.98 7.79
CA LYS A 14 -22.32 -54.78 8.18
C LYS A 14 -21.42 -53.62 8.59
N LEU A 15 -20.33 -53.86 9.31
CA LEU A 15 -19.35 -52.82 9.67
C LEU A 15 -18.62 -52.26 8.45
N VAL A 16 -18.30 -53.10 7.46
CA VAL A 16 -17.68 -52.66 6.18
C VAL A 16 -18.66 -51.80 5.38
N PHE A 17 -19.92 -52.24 5.21
CA PHE A 17 -20.94 -51.43 4.53
C PHE A 17 -21.25 -50.12 5.27
N PHE A 18 -21.31 -50.13 6.60
CA PHE A 18 -21.52 -48.91 7.38
C PHE A 18 -20.37 -47.90 7.18
N ASN A 19 -19.11 -48.36 7.18
CA ASN A 19 -17.95 -47.49 6.92
C ASN A 19 -17.91 -46.98 5.46
N LEU A 20 -18.31 -47.79 4.48
CA LEU A 20 -18.45 -47.34 3.09
C LEU A 20 -19.55 -46.28 2.95
N PHE A 21 -20.71 -46.50 3.57
CA PHE A 21 -21.83 -45.56 3.52
C PHE A 21 -21.51 -44.23 4.23
N PHE A 22 -20.80 -44.28 5.36
CA PHE A 22 -20.33 -43.08 6.06
C PHE A 22 -19.28 -42.32 5.25
N ARG A 23 -18.39 -43.01 4.51
CA ARG A 23 -17.45 -42.37 3.58
C ARG A 23 -18.15 -41.71 2.40
N THR A 24 -19.22 -42.30 1.86
CA THR A 24 -20.01 -41.64 0.79
C THR A 24 -20.82 -40.45 1.30
N LEU A 25 -21.33 -40.48 2.54
CA LEU A 25 -22.03 -39.32 3.14
C LEU A 25 -21.08 -38.17 3.52
N LEU A 26 -19.85 -38.48 3.96
CA LEU A 26 -18.82 -37.46 4.22
C LEU A 26 -18.23 -36.89 2.92
N ALA A 27 -18.28 -37.62 1.80
CA ALA A 27 -17.88 -37.12 0.49
C ALA A 27 -18.89 -36.13 -0.12
N SER A 28 -20.13 -36.07 0.39
CA SER A 28 -21.18 -35.17 -0.07
C SER A 28 -21.33 -33.88 0.76
N SER A 29 -20.37 -33.55 1.62
CA SER A 29 -20.39 -32.33 2.47
C SER A 29 -19.07 -31.57 2.52
N LEU A 30 -18.25 -31.70 1.47
CA LEU A 30 -17.06 -30.87 1.22
C LEU A 30 -17.25 -30.10 -0.08
N ASP A 31 -18.25 -29.23 -0.10
CA ASP A 31 -18.32 -28.16 -1.09
C ASP A 31 -17.32 -27.08 -0.65
N SER A 32 -16.10 -27.15 -1.18
CA SER A 32 -15.04 -26.20 -0.85
C SER A 32 -15.33 -24.86 -1.49
N ASP A 33 -15.50 -23.81 -0.68
CA ASP A 33 -15.64 -22.41 -1.10
C ASP A 33 -14.30 -21.84 -1.61
N ASP A 34 -13.68 -22.55 -2.56
CA ASP A 34 -12.36 -22.30 -3.15
C ASP A 34 -12.45 -21.24 -4.28
N LYS A 35 -13.36 -20.27 -4.10
CA LYS A 35 -13.68 -19.23 -5.08
C LYS A 35 -12.94 -17.93 -4.77
N GLU A 36 -11.91 -17.64 -5.56
CA GLU A 36 -11.17 -16.38 -5.51
C GLU A 36 -11.89 -15.27 -6.31
N ILE A 37 -11.50 -14.01 -6.09
CA ILE A 37 -11.99 -12.88 -6.87
C ILE A 37 -11.16 -12.76 -8.15
N TYR A 38 -11.82 -12.98 -9.28
CA TYR A 38 -11.28 -12.79 -10.61
C TYR A 38 -11.87 -11.55 -11.29
N ILE A 39 -11.05 -10.93 -12.13
CA ILE A 39 -11.44 -9.86 -13.03
C ILE A 39 -11.63 -10.45 -14.42
N VAL A 40 -12.81 -10.32 -15.00
CA VAL A 40 -13.11 -10.67 -16.39
C VAL A 40 -13.14 -9.39 -17.21
N TYR A 41 -12.17 -9.21 -18.11
CA TYR A 41 -12.08 -8.03 -18.97
C TYR A 41 -12.62 -8.36 -20.37
N MET A 42 -13.50 -7.52 -20.91
CA MET A 42 -14.21 -7.75 -22.18
C MET A 42 -13.93 -6.66 -23.23
N GLY A 43 -12.91 -5.83 -23.01
CA GLY A 43 -12.46 -4.84 -24.00
C GLY A 43 -13.24 -3.53 -23.98
N LYS A 44 -13.20 -2.84 -25.12
CA LYS A 44 -13.76 -1.50 -25.31
C LYS A 44 -15.27 -1.54 -25.51
N LYS A 45 -15.98 -0.52 -25.00
CA LYS A 45 -17.42 -0.36 -25.21
C LYS A 45 -17.73 -0.10 -26.70
N SER A 46 -18.53 -0.98 -27.31
CA SER A 46 -18.98 -0.84 -28.70
C SER A 46 -19.86 0.40 -28.89
N LYS A 47 -19.81 1.02 -30.08
CA LYS A 47 -20.69 2.12 -30.47
C LYS A 47 -21.94 1.66 -31.23
N ASP A 48 -21.85 0.52 -31.91
CA ASP A 48 -22.87 0.07 -32.88
C ASP A 48 -23.93 -0.84 -32.25
N ASP A 49 -23.72 -1.25 -31.00
CA ASP A 49 -24.62 -2.13 -30.24
C ASP A 49 -24.43 -1.88 -28.72
N PRO A 50 -25.24 -1.00 -28.09
CA PRO A 50 -25.15 -0.73 -26.66
C PRO A 50 -25.69 -1.88 -25.79
N ASP A 51 -26.51 -2.78 -26.36
CA ASP A 51 -27.17 -3.86 -25.62
C ASP A 51 -26.39 -5.18 -25.65
N LYS A 52 -25.41 -5.36 -26.54
CA LYS A 52 -24.38 -6.42 -26.40
C LYS A 52 -23.54 -6.32 -25.12
N ALA A 53 -23.58 -5.19 -24.41
CA ALA A 53 -23.05 -5.09 -23.05
C ALA A 53 -23.88 -5.92 -22.04
N ASN A 54 -25.15 -6.18 -22.34
CA ASN A 54 -25.99 -7.17 -21.68
C ASN A 54 -25.82 -8.55 -22.33
N LEU A 55 -24.56 -9.01 -22.44
CA LEU A 55 -24.28 -10.44 -22.59
C LEU A 55 -24.77 -11.10 -21.30
N HIS A 56 -26.04 -11.52 -21.30
CA HIS A 56 -26.81 -11.83 -20.10
C HIS A 56 -26.00 -12.74 -19.17
N HIS A 57 -26.07 -12.50 -17.85
CA HIS A 57 -25.45 -13.38 -16.85
C HIS A 57 -25.86 -14.87 -17.04
N SER A 58 -27.03 -15.13 -17.63
CA SER A 58 -27.52 -16.46 -18.01
C SER A 58 -26.69 -17.19 -19.10
N SER A 59 -25.80 -16.51 -19.82
CA SER A 59 -24.92 -17.09 -20.83
C SER A 59 -23.58 -17.56 -20.27
N PHE A 60 -23.25 -17.17 -19.03
CA PHE A 60 -22.02 -17.56 -18.35
C PHE A 60 -22.28 -18.70 -17.34
N PRO A 61 -21.29 -19.57 -17.07
CA PRO A 61 -21.49 -20.77 -16.25
C PRO A 61 -21.45 -20.50 -14.72
N PHE A 62 -21.92 -19.34 -14.26
CA PHE A 62 -21.95 -18.95 -12.84
C PHE A 62 -23.28 -18.28 -12.47
N ALA A 63 -23.65 -18.35 -11.18
CA ALA A 63 -24.88 -17.72 -10.70
C ALA A 63 -24.76 -16.19 -10.65
N PRO A 64 -25.82 -15.40 -10.96
CA PRO A 64 -25.76 -13.94 -11.01
C PRO A 64 -25.19 -13.28 -9.74
N GLU A 65 -25.49 -13.82 -8.56
CA GLU A 65 -24.96 -13.37 -7.27
C GLU A 65 -23.44 -13.53 -7.10
N SER A 66 -22.76 -14.22 -8.01
CA SER A 66 -21.29 -14.33 -8.01
C SER A 66 -20.61 -13.06 -8.54
N VAL A 67 -21.33 -12.20 -9.27
CA VAL A 67 -20.80 -10.93 -9.81
C VAL A 67 -20.78 -9.87 -8.73
N LEU A 68 -19.59 -9.34 -8.47
CA LEU A 68 -19.31 -8.40 -7.39
C LEU A 68 -19.38 -6.95 -7.87
N TYR A 69 -19.06 -6.70 -9.15
CA TYR A 69 -19.17 -5.40 -9.80
C TYR A 69 -19.09 -5.54 -11.33
N THR A 70 -19.69 -4.60 -12.07
CA THR A 70 -19.66 -4.56 -13.54
C THR A 70 -19.09 -3.22 -14.02
N TYR A 71 -18.01 -3.26 -14.79
CA TYR A 71 -17.47 -2.08 -15.50
C TYR A 71 -18.24 -1.92 -16.81
N ASN A 72 -18.84 -0.75 -17.03
CA ASN A 72 -19.65 -0.50 -18.23
C ASN A 72 -19.67 0.97 -18.70
N ARG A 73 -18.93 1.89 -18.07
CA ARG A 73 -19.03 3.33 -18.36
C ARG A 73 -18.14 3.69 -19.55
N SER A 74 -16.88 3.27 -19.48
CA SER A 74 -15.78 3.54 -20.41
C SER A 74 -15.29 2.26 -21.10
N PHE A 75 -15.28 1.12 -20.40
CA PHE A 75 -14.94 -0.20 -20.93
C PHE A 75 -15.86 -1.29 -20.36
N ASN A 76 -15.78 -2.50 -20.91
CA ASN A 76 -16.62 -3.64 -20.53
C ASN A 76 -15.84 -4.67 -19.70
N GLY A 77 -16.46 -5.18 -18.64
CA GLY A 77 -15.96 -6.31 -17.86
C GLY A 77 -16.65 -6.41 -16.49
N PHE A 78 -16.20 -7.31 -15.63
CA PHE A 78 -16.75 -7.48 -14.29
C PHE A 78 -15.76 -8.13 -13.32
N ALA A 79 -15.94 -7.86 -12.02
CA ALA A 79 -15.32 -8.63 -10.94
C ALA A 79 -16.31 -9.71 -10.49
N VAL A 80 -15.83 -10.94 -10.30
CA VAL A 80 -16.67 -12.12 -10.02
C VAL A 80 -15.92 -13.12 -9.13
N LYS A 81 -16.64 -13.77 -8.23
CA LYS A 81 -16.13 -14.93 -7.48
C LYS A 81 -16.18 -16.18 -8.35
N LEU A 82 -15.04 -16.78 -8.63
CA LEU A 82 -14.91 -17.97 -9.47
C LEU A 82 -13.92 -18.96 -8.85
N THR A 83 -14.19 -20.25 -9.04
CA THR A 83 -13.14 -21.27 -9.02
C THR A 83 -12.17 -21.05 -10.18
N LYS A 84 -10.99 -21.64 -10.08
CA LYS A 84 -10.00 -21.57 -11.15
C LYS A 84 -10.49 -22.21 -12.46
N GLU A 85 -11.22 -23.33 -12.39
CA GLU A 85 -11.79 -23.98 -13.59
C GLU A 85 -12.90 -23.12 -14.24
N GLU A 86 -13.69 -22.38 -13.46
CA GLU A 86 -14.67 -21.43 -14.00
C GLU A 86 -13.94 -20.25 -14.68
N ALA A 87 -12.88 -19.71 -14.06
CA ALA A 87 -12.08 -18.63 -14.64
C ALA A 87 -11.40 -19.02 -15.96
N ASP A 88 -10.81 -20.22 -16.04
CA ASP A 88 -10.18 -20.74 -17.27
C ASP A 88 -11.22 -20.98 -18.40
N LYS A 89 -12.44 -21.43 -18.05
CA LYS A 89 -13.54 -21.52 -19.03
C LYS A 89 -13.95 -20.15 -19.57
N ILE A 90 -14.13 -19.16 -18.70
CA ILE A 90 -14.57 -17.81 -19.09
C ILE A 90 -13.50 -17.10 -19.93
N ALA A 91 -12.21 -17.31 -19.63
CA ALA A 91 -11.10 -16.82 -20.45
C ALA A 91 -11.11 -17.36 -21.90
N SER A 92 -11.88 -18.40 -22.18
CA SER A 92 -12.03 -19.02 -23.50
C SER A 92 -13.29 -18.57 -24.26
N MET A 93 -14.13 -17.69 -23.69
CA MET A 93 -15.42 -17.29 -24.27
C MET A 93 -15.28 -16.10 -25.23
N GLU A 94 -16.08 -16.10 -26.30
CA GLU A 94 -16.09 -15.00 -27.27
C GLU A 94 -16.49 -13.68 -26.61
N GLY A 95 -15.71 -12.62 -26.86
CA GLY A 95 -15.87 -11.31 -26.22
C GLY A 95 -15.15 -11.13 -24.89
N VAL A 96 -14.57 -12.19 -24.30
CA VAL A 96 -13.66 -12.06 -23.16
C VAL A 96 -12.23 -11.85 -23.68
N VAL A 97 -11.61 -10.74 -23.28
CA VAL A 97 -10.21 -10.41 -23.60
C VAL A 97 -9.26 -11.07 -22.61
N SER A 98 -9.66 -11.18 -21.33
CA SER A 98 -8.87 -11.90 -20.33
C SER A 98 -9.64 -12.20 -19.03
N VAL A 99 -9.06 -13.09 -18.21
CA VAL A 99 -9.47 -13.34 -16.82
C VAL A 99 -8.23 -13.43 -15.92
N PHE A 100 -8.22 -12.78 -14.75
CA PHE A 100 -7.06 -12.77 -13.84
C PHE A 100 -7.40 -12.53 -12.36
N PRO A 101 -6.60 -13.04 -11.40
CA PRO A 101 -6.84 -12.87 -9.96
C PRO A 101 -6.28 -11.55 -9.41
N ASN A 102 -6.87 -11.13 -8.29
CA ASN A 102 -6.80 -9.83 -7.61
C ASN A 102 -5.61 -9.66 -6.61
N GLU A 103 -4.79 -8.59 -6.65
CA GLU A 103 -3.64 -8.32 -5.71
C GLU A 103 -3.49 -6.83 -5.24
N MET A 104 -2.31 -6.35 -4.76
CA MET A 104 -2.11 -5.31 -3.68
C MET A 104 -0.80 -4.40 -3.73
N ASN A 105 -0.75 -3.13 -3.21
CA ASN A 105 0.29 -2.04 -3.50
C ASN A 105 0.70 -0.96 -2.36
N THR A 106 1.69 -0.01 -2.51
CA THR A 106 2.39 0.84 -1.41
C THR A 106 2.96 2.33 -1.67
N PRO A 107 3.41 3.19 -0.67
CA PRO A 107 3.44 4.72 -0.67
C PRO A 107 4.70 5.68 -0.36
N HIS A 108 4.75 7.02 -0.71
CA HIS A 108 5.92 8.03 -0.51
C HIS A 108 5.66 9.62 -0.42
N THR A 109 6.67 10.49 -0.03
CA THR A 109 7.10 11.88 -0.54
C THR A 109 7.74 12.93 0.46
N THR A 110 8.28 14.08 -0.03
CA THR A 110 8.09 15.46 0.53
C THR A 110 8.75 16.63 -0.26
N ARG A 111 10.04 16.97 -0.04
CA ARG A 111 10.64 18.33 -0.27
C ARG A 111 10.86 18.78 -1.72
N SER A 112 10.63 17.91 -2.68
CA SER A 112 11.10 17.93 -4.08
C SER A 112 11.13 19.27 -4.85
N TRP A 113 10.14 20.16 -4.71
CA TRP A 113 9.90 21.23 -5.68
C TRP A 113 11.01 22.27 -5.86
N ASP A 114 11.59 22.82 -4.77
CA ASP A 114 12.67 23.82 -4.91
C ASP A 114 13.95 23.20 -5.46
N PHE A 115 14.22 21.93 -5.13
CA PHE A 115 15.35 21.15 -5.64
C PHE A 115 15.25 20.94 -7.17
N MET A 116 14.04 20.80 -7.71
CA MET A 116 13.78 20.75 -9.15
C MET A 116 13.78 22.13 -9.84
N GLY A 117 14.23 23.20 -9.15
CA GLY A 117 14.20 24.57 -9.67
C GLY A 117 12.80 25.20 -9.73
N PHE A 118 11.78 24.54 -9.18
CA PHE A 118 10.39 24.92 -9.29
C PHE A 118 9.93 25.70 -8.04
N SER A 119 10.36 26.98 -8.00
CA SER A 119 10.08 27.89 -6.89
C SER A 119 8.59 28.24 -6.74
N GLN A 120 8.22 28.88 -5.62
CA GLN A 120 6.84 29.32 -5.38
C GLN A 120 6.34 30.38 -6.38
N ASN A 121 7.26 31.13 -7.00
CA ASN A 121 6.98 32.30 -7.85
C ASN A 121 7.04 31.98 -9.36
N VAL A 122 7.05 30.70 -9.76
CA VAL A 122 7.02 30.31 -11.17
C VAL A 122 5.78 30.90 -11.89
N PRO A 123 5.90 31.36 -13.15
CA PRO A 123 4.76 31.83 -13.92
C PRO A 123 3.68 30.76 -14.07
N ARG A 124 2.42 31.12 -13.81
CA ARG A 124 1.26 30.20 -13.87
C ARG A 124 0.07 30.87 -14.55
N VAL A 125 -0.58 30.15 -15.45
CA VAL A 125 -1.88 30.54 -16.01
C VAL A 125 -2.98 30.05 -15.08
N LYS A 126 -3.21 30.78 -13.97
CA LYS A 126 -4.12 30.36 -12.88
C LYS A 126 -5.55 30.03 -13.34
N GLN A 127 -6.04 30.70 -14.38
CA GLN A 127 -7.36 30.47 -14.97
C GLN A 127 -7.46 29.09 -15.65
N VAL A 128 -6.35 28.59 -16.20
CA VAL A 128 -6.28 27.22 -16.76
C VAL A 128 -6.04 26.23 -15.62
N GLU A 129 -5.04 26.47 -14.76
CA GLU A 129 -4.68 25.58 -13.65
C GLU A 129 -5.87 25.29 -12.73
N SER A 130 -6.69 26.31 -12.40
CA SER A 130 -7.90 26.16 -11.56
C SER A 130 -9.08 25.44 -12.23
N ASN A 131 -8.95 25.06 -13.50
CA ASN A 131 -9.90 24.20 -14.23
C ASN A 131 -9.32 22.82 -14.58
N VAL A 132 -8.09 22.53 -14.18
CA VAL A 132 -7.50 21.18 -14.22
C VAL A 132 -8.04 20.36 -13.05
N VAL A 133 -8.44 19.11 -13.31
CA VAL A 133 -8.87 18.14 -12.31
C VAL A 133 -7.91 16.95 -12.30
N VAL A 134 -7.23 16.75 -11.18
CA VAL A 134 -6.34 15.60 -10.94
C VAL A 134 -7.15 14.48 -10.28
N GLY A 135 -7.25 13.33 -10.94
CA GLY A 135 -7.72 12.09 -10.33
C GLY A 135 -6.62 11.46 -9.49
N VAL A 136 -6.88 11.20 -8.21
CA VAL A 136 -5.95 10.52 -7.30
C VAL A 136 -6.56 9.18 -6.90
N LEU A 137 -5.94 8.08 -7.38
CA LEU A 137 -6.35 6.69 -7.11
C LEU A 137 -5.43 6.13 -6.02
N ASP A 138 -5.93 6.06 -4.77
CA ASP A 138 -5.09 5.88 -3.58
C ASP A 138 -5.90 5.38 -2.35
N SER A 139 -5.44 5.60 -1.11
CA SER A 139 -6.11 5.25 0.16
C SER A 139 -7.22 6.21 0.60
N GLY A 140 -7.60 7.16 -0.26
CA GLY A 140 -8.59 8.20 0.02
C GLY A 140 -7.95 9.56 0.26
N ILE A 141 -8.63 10.43 1.01
CA ILE A 141 -8.06 11.72 1.44
C ILE A 141 -8.53 12.12 2.85
N TRP A 142 -7.73 12.90 3.58
CA TRP A 142 -8.14 13.60 4.79
C TRP A 142 -8.55 15.05 4.45
N PRO A 143 -9.85 15.35 4.22
CA PRO A 143 -10.28 16.60 3.60
C PRO A 143 -10.07 17.84 4.48
N GLU A 144 -9.94 17.67 5.81
CA GLU A 144 -9.65 18.76 6.76
C GLU A 144 -8.18 19.24 6.71
N SER A 145 -7.34 18.65 5.85
CA SER A 145 -5.94 19.08 5.69
C SER A 145 -5.86 20.55 5.27
N PRO A 146 -4.98 21.37 5.89
CA PRO A 146 -4.66 22.71 5.39
C PRO A 146 -4.24 22.72 3.91
N SER A 147 -3.65 21.62 3.42
CA SER A 147 -3.29 21.44 2.00
C SER A 147 -4.49 21.39 1.04
N PHE A 148 -5.71 21.16 1.55
CA PHE A 148 -6.94 21.04 0.77
C PHE A 148 -7.97 22.13 1.09
N ASN A 149 -7.55 23.19 1.77
CA ASN A 149 -8.34 24.40 1.90
C ASN A 149 -8.69 25.00 0.53
N ASP A 150 -9.91 25.50 0.39
CA ASP A 150 -10.47 26.00 -0.88
C ASP A 150 -10.74 27.52 -0.88
N GLN A 151 -10.16 28.27 0.06
CA GLN A 151 -10.27 29.72 0.09
C GLN A 151 -9.74 30.33 -1.22
N GLY A 152 -10.57 31.16 -1.85
CA GLY A 152 -10.25 31.78 -3.15
C GLY A 152 -10.57 30.92 -4.37
N PHE A 153 -11.05 29.68 -4.21
CA PHE A 153 -11.49 28.86 -5.34
C PHE A 153 -12.90 29.28 -5.82
N GLY A 154 -13.06 29.33 -7.15
CA GLY A 154 -14.38 29.41 -7.79
C GLY A 154 -15.15 28.08 -7.71
N PRO A 155 -16.38 28.00 -8.24
CA PRO A 155 -17.12 26.73 -8.33
C PRO A 155 -16.31 25.66 -9.10
N PRO A 156 -16.64 24.36 -8.96
CA PRO A 156 -16.06 23.31 -9.78
C PRO A 156 -16.20 23.59 -11.29
N PRO A 157 -15.26 23.12 -12.14
CA PRO A 157 -15.32 23.35 -13.58
C PRO A 157 -16.59 22.76 -14.21
N SER A 158 -17.22 23.43 -15.17
CA SER A 158 -18.49 22.99 -15.79
C SER A 158 -18.41 21.64 -16.54
N LYS A 159 -17.21 21.19 -16.89
CA LYS A 159 -16.97 19.86 -17.48
C LYS A 159 -17.07 18.71 -16.46
N TRP A 160 -16.99 19.01 -15.17
CA TRP A 160 -16.92 18.04 -14.08
C TRP A 160 -18.27 17.35 -13.87
N LYS A 161 -18.26 16.02 -13.83
CA LYS A 161 -19.47 15.18 -13.65
C LYS A 161 -19.41 14.27 -12.42
N GLY A 162 -18.25 14.24 -11.74
CA GLY A 162 -18.07 13.40 -10.57
C GLY A 162 -18.86 13.87 -9.36
N THR A 163 -19.25 12.90 -8.54
CA THR A 163 -20.08 13.11 -7.36
C THR A 163 -19.26 13.20 -6.08
N CYS A 164 -19.87 13.77 -5.05
CA CYS A 164 -19.41 13.62 -3.68
C CYS A 164 -20.59 13.13 -2.83
N SER A 165 -20.57 11.87 -2.45
CA SER A 165 -21.60 11.27 -1.60
C SER A 165 -20.97 10.20 -0.75
N ALA A 166 -20.76 10.49 0.53
CA ALA A 166 -20.32 9.55 1.54
C ALA A 166 -20.67 10.06 2.94
N ILE A 167 -20.88 9.14 3.86
CA ILE A 167 -21.17 9.46 5.25
C ILE A 167 -19.92 10.07 5.91
N ASN A 168 -20.08 11.18 6.64
CA ASN A 168 -18.99 11.89 7.34
C ASN A 168 -17.82 12.38 6.44
N PHE A 169 -18.12 12.68 5.17
CA PHE A 169 -17.18 13.27 4.22
C PHE A 169 -17.86 14.37 3.40
N THR A 170 -17.25 15.56 3.35
CA THR A 170 -17.79 16.72 2.63
C THR A 170 -16.74 17.23 1.65
N CYS A 171 -17.08 17.25 0.36
CA CYS A 171 -16.28 17.92 -0.66
C CYS A 171 -16.39 19.45 -0.56
N ASN A 172 -15.36 20.12 -1.05
CA ASN A 172 -15.30 21.58 -1.12
C ASN A 172 -14.94 22.01 -2.55
N ARG A 173 -14.48 23.25 -2.77
CA ARG A 173 -14.07 23.70 -4.11
C ARG A 173 -12.66 23.25 -4.51
N LYS A 174 -11.90 22.63 -3.61
CA LYS A 174 -10.57 22.08 -3.84
C LYS A 174 -10.64 20.58 -4.15
N ILE A 175 -11.23 19.80 -3.24
CA ILE A 175 -11.62 18.40 -3.42
C ILE A 175 -13.05 18.40 -3.96
N ILE A 176 -13.23 18.26 -5.27
CA ILE A 176 -14.52 18.45 -5.96
C ILE A 176 -15.31 17.15 -6.19
N GLY A 177 -14.72 16.00 -5.88
CA GLY A 177 -15.38 14.71 -5.88
C GLY A 177 -14.59 13.69 -5.08
N ALA A 178 -15.31 12.72 -4.52
CA ALA A 178 -14.75 11.71 -3.65
C ALA A 178 -15.61 10.43 -3.73
N ARG A 179 -14.96 9.32 -4.11
CA ARG A 179 -15.55 7.98 -4.25
C ARG A 179 -14.67 6.96 -3.55
N SER A 180 -15.26 5.83 -3.15
CA SER A 180 -14.55 4.70 -2.55
C SER A 180 -15.08 3.39 -3.10
N TYR A 181 -14.19 2.46 -3.40
CA TYR A 181 -14.49 1.15 -3.97
C TYR A 181 -13.92 0.08 -3.05
N HIS A 182 -14.75 -0.89 -2.66
CA HIS A 182 -14.34 -2.04 -1.86
C HIS A 182 -15.10 -3.29 -2.31
N ILE A 183 -14.81 -3.73 -3.53
CA ILE A 183 -15.61 -4.70 -4.27
C ILE A 183 -15.32 -6.13 -3.80
N GLY A 184 -16.37 -6.86 -3.44
CA GLY A 184 -16.35 -8.32 -3.36
C GLY A 184 -15.77 -8.94 -2.08
N ARG A 185 -15.35 -8.14 -1.10
CA ARG A 185 -14.73 -8.60 0.16
C ARG A 185 -15.24 -7.78 1.37
N PRO A 186 -15.25 -8.36 2.60
CA PRO A 186 -15.62 -7.64 3.81
C PRO A 186 -14.56 -6.60 4.19
N LEU A 187 -14.97 -5.43 4.71
CA LEU A 187 -14.04 -4.37 5.12
C LEU A 187 -13.03 -4.87 6.17
N PRO A 188 -11.72 -4.60 6.01
CA PRO A 188 -10.72 -4.98 6.99
C PRO A 188 -10.95 -4.38 8.38
N LEU A 189 -10.54 -5.10 9.42
CA LEU A 189 -10.61 -4.62 10.80
C LEU A 189 -9.83 -3.31 10.98
N GLY A 190 -10.55 -2.25 11.34
CA GLY A 190 -10.02 -0.90 11.56
C GLY A 190 -10.09 0.03 10.35
N ASP A 191 -10.62 -0.42 9.20
CA ASP A 191 -11.00 0.48 8.12
C ASP A 191 -12.39 1.08 8.32
N VAL A 192 -12.61 2.23 7.69
CA VAL A 192 -13.86 2.99 7.73
C VAL A 192 -14.36 3.17 6.29
N GLU A 193 -15.63 2.84 6.08
CA GLU A 193 -16.32 2.99 4.79
C GLU A 193 -16.33 4.46 4.33
N GLY A 194 -16.29 4.67 3.01
CA GLY A 194 -16.20 5.99 2.40
C GLY A 194 -14.77 6.42 2.03
N PRO A 195 -14.62 7.58 1.36
CA PRO A 195 -13.37 8.04 0.73
C PRO A 195 -12.38 8.68 1.71
N ARG A 196 -12.64 8.62 3.03
CA ARG A 196 -11.74 9.14 4.05
C ARG A 196 -10.48 8.28 4.12
N ASP A 197 -9.33 8.95 4.15
CA ASP A 197 -8.04 8.32 4.37
C ASP A 197 -7.85 7.93 5.84
N THR A 198 -7.68 6.64 6.07
CA THR A 198 -7.35 6.02 7.37
C THR A 198 -5.89 5.58 7.44
N ASN A 199 -5.13 5.70 6.34
CA ASN A 199 -3.75 5.26 6.20
C ASN A 199 -2.76 6.45 6.21
N GLY A 200 -3.09 7.51 5.48
CA GLY A 200 -2.29 8.73 5.31
C GLY A 200 -1.64 8.87 3.93
N HIS A 201 -1.52 7.80 3.14
CA HIS A 201 -0.85 7.87 1.83
C HIS A 201 -1.56 8.78 0.83
N GLY A 202 -2.86 8.56 0.58
CA GLY A 202 -3.61 9.34 -0.40
C GLY A 202 -3.65 10.83 -0.06
N THR A 203 -3.67 11.16 1.23
CA THR A 203 -3.47 12.54 1.73
C THR A 203 -2.09 13.09 1.36
N HIS A 204 -1.04 12.28 1.46
CA HIS A 204 0.34 12.66 1.19
C HIS A 204 0.65 12.81 -0.31
N THR A 205 0.13 11.91 -1.16
CA THR A 205 0.26 12.00 -2.62
C THR A 205 -0.60 13.12 -3.20
N ALA A 206 -1.87 13.25 -2.79
CA ALA A 206 -2.74 14.33 -3.25
C ALA A 206 -2.19 15.72 -2.89
N SER A 207 -1.62 15.88 -1.69
CA SER A 207 -0.96 17.14 -1.28
C SER A 207 0.37 17.37 -2.02
N THR A 208 1.09 16.31 -2.41
CA THR A 208 2.29 16.45 -3.25
C THR A 208 1.95 16.86 -4.69
N VAL A 209 0.88 16.33 -5.29
CA VAL A 209 0.50 16.71 -6.67
C VAL A 209 -0.14 18.09 -6.71
N ALA A 210 -1.12 18.32 -5.84
CA ALA A 210 -2.00 19.49 -5.92
C ALA A 210 -2.29 20.15 -4.55
N GLY A 211 -1.47 19.97 -3.52
CA GLY A 211 -1.66 20.68 -2.24
C GLY A 211 -1.56 22.21 -2.40
N GLY A 212 -2.42 22.94 -1.69
CA GLY A 212 -2.30 24.38 -1.48
C GLY A 212 -1.00 24.73 -0.73
N LEU A 213 -0.66 26.02 -0.68
CA LEU A 213 0.51 26.49 0.06
C LEU A 213 0.20 26.48 1.56
N VAL A 214 0.94 25.68 2.32
CA VAL A 214 0.87 25.60 3.79
C VAL A 214 2.20 26.08 4.36
N SER A 215 2.21 27.28 4.94
CA SER A 215 3.38 27.85 5.61
C SER A 215 3.63 27.18 6.97
N GLN A 216 4.88 27.24 7.45
CA GLN A 216 5.33 26.63 8.70
C GLN A 216 5.09 25.11 8.81
N ALA A 217 4.89 24.43 7.68
CA ALA A 217 4.71 22.99 7.63
C ALA A 217 6.00 22.28 8.09
N SER A 218 5.88 21.42 9.11
CA SER A 218 6.98 20.61 9.64
C SER A 218 6.42 19.36 10.35
N LEU A 219 7.27 18.36 10.55
CA LEU A 219 6.99 17.22 11.45
C LEU A 219 7.82 17.41 12.72
N TYR A 220 7.23 17.91 13.81
CA TYR A 220 7.96 18.27 15.04
C TYR A 220 9.18 19.19 14.75
N GLY A 221 8.99 20.21 13.90
CA GLY A 221 10.06 21.11 13.47
C GLY A 221 10.95 20.55 12.34
N LEU A 222 10.99 19.23 12.12
CA LEU A 222 11.74 18.64 11.01
C LEU A 222 11.16 19.07 9.66
N GLY A 223 12.06 19.53 8.79
CA GLY A 223 11.72 19.90 7.42
C GLY A 223 10.93 21.20 7.26
N LEU A 224 10.92 22.06 8.28
CA LEU A 224 10.20 23.34 8.33
C LEU A 224 10.30 24.16 7.03
N GLY A 225 9.14 24.57 6.51
CA GLY A 225 9.08 25.44 5.33
C GLY A 225 7.64 25.68 4.85
N THR A 226 7.48 25.91 3.54
CA THR A 226 6.17 25.95 2.88
C THR A 226 5.95 24.67 2.08
N ALA A 227 5.03 23.83 2.56
CA ALA A 227 4.55 22.67 1.81
C ALA A 227 3.57 23.14 0.72
N ARG A 228 3.60 22.47 -0.43
CA ARG A 228 2.73 22.74 -1.59
C ARG A 228 2.83 21.61 -2.62
N GLY A 229 1.83 21.48 -3.47
CA GLY A 229 1.90 20.61 -4.65
C GLY A 229 2.52 21.29 -5.87
N GLY A 230 2.71 20.51 -6.93
CA GLY A 230 3.15 21.03 -8.24
C GLY A 230 2.14 21.99 -8.87
N VAL A 231 0.85 21.72 -8.70
CA VAL A 231 -0.27 22.55 -9.21
C VAL A 231 -1.24 22.97 -8.07
N PRO A 232 -0.85 23.93 -7.20
CA PRO A 232 -1.65 24.31 -6.03
C PRO A 232 -3.06 24.81 -6.33
N SER A 233 -3.32 25.32 -7.53
CA SER A 233 -4.64 25.83 -7.94
C SER A 233 -5.55 24.76 -8.55
N ALA A 234 -5.02 23.58 -8.90
CA ALA A 234 -5.79 22.50 -9.52
C ALA A 234 -6.84 21.90 -8.58
N ARG A 235 -7.87 21.26 -9.13
CA ARG A 235 -8.88 20.52 -8.38
C ARG A 235 -8.42 19.08 -8.17
N ILE A 236 -8.90 18.47 -7.09
CA ILE A 236 -8.63 17.08 -6.73
C ILE A 236 -9.94 16.30 -6.80
N ALA A 237 -9.90 15.13 -7.45
CA ALA A 237 -10.95 14.13 -7.41
C ALA A 237 -10.36 12.85 -6.84
N VAL A 238 -10.99 12.32 -5.78
CA VAL A 238 -10.42 11.24 -4.97
C VAL A 238 -11.15 9.93 -5.23
N TYR A 239 -10.38 8.90 -5.48
CA TYR A 239 -10.86 7.55 -5.76
C TYR A 239 -10.14 6.59 -4.80
N LYS A 240 -10.77 6.32 -3.66
CA LYS A 240 -10.22 5.38 -2.67
C LYS A 240 -10.35 3.95 -3.21
N VAL A 241 -9.21 3.37 -3.58
CA VAL A 241 -9.07 1.99 -4.06
C VAL A 241 -8.19 1.15 -3.13
N CYS A 242 -7.37 1.80 -2.30
CA CYS A 242 -6.52 1.15 -1.31
C CYS A 242 -7.18 1.13 0.07
N TRP A 243 -7.08 -0.03 0.71
CA TRP A 243 -7.54 -0.31 2.06
C TRP A 243 -6.38 -0.86 2.90
N ARG A 244 -6.62 -1.25 4.15
CA ARG A 244 -5.57 -1.76 5.04
C ARG A 244 -5.00 -3.10 4.58
N ASP A 245 -5.81 -3.93 3.91
CA ASP A 245 -5.35 -5.15 3.25
C ASP A 245 -4.58 -4.83 1.95
N ALA A 246 -5.13 -3.91 1.13
CA ALA A 246 -4.51 -3.00 0.13
C ALA A 246 -5.45 -2.76 -1.08
N CYS A 247 -4.90 -2.57 -2.29
CA CYS A 247 -5.59 -1.95 -3.43
C CYS A 247 -5.96 -2.95 -4.53
N SER A 248 -7.24 -3.31 -4.61
CA SER A 248 -7.70 -4.41 -5.47
C SER A 248 -7.75 -4.03 -6.96
N ASP A 249 -7.52 -5.01 -7.84
CA ASP A 249 -7.67 -4.87 -9.29
C ASP A 249 -9.10 -4.44 -9.67
N ALA A 250 -10.10 -4.89 -8.90
CA ALA A 250 -11.49 -4.55 -9.14
C ALA A 250 -11.78 -3.08 -8.81
N ASP A 251 -11.26 -2.62 -7.67
CA ASP A 251 -11.41 -1.25 -7.20
C ASP A 251 -10.65 -0.26 -8.09
N ILE A 252 -9.44 -0.64 -8.54
CA ILE A 252 -8.64 0.12 -9.50
C ILE A 252 -9.40 0.30 -10.83
N LEU A 253 -9.96 -0.78 -11.40
CA LEU A 253 -10.73 -0.68 -12.64
C LEU A 253 -12.01 0.16 -12.48
N ALA A 254 -12.78 -0.04 -11.40
CA ALA A 254 -13.96 0.77 -11.12
C ALA A 254 -13.61 2.26 -10.99
N ALA A 255 -12.50 2.58 -10.31
CA ALA A 255 -11.99 3.94 -10.19
C ALA A 255 -11.54 4.54 -11.51
N PHE A 256 -10.87 3.80 -12.39
CA PHE A 256 -10.55 4.27 -13.74
C PHE A 256 -11.82 4.52 -14.57
N ASP A 257 -12.79 3.60 -14.52
CA ASP A 257 -14.05 3.68 -15.27
C ASP A 257 -14.82 4.96 -14.94
N ASP A 258 -14.93 5.28 -13.65
CA ASP A 258 -15.55 6.50 -13.14
C ASP A 258 -14.68 7.75 -13.31
N ALA A 259 -13.36 7.71 -13.11
CA ALA A 259 -12.48 8.88 -13.27
C ALA A 259 -12.50 9.42 -14.71
N ILE A 260 -12.45 8.52 -15.69
CA ILE A 260 -12.57 8.85 -17.12
C ILE A 260 -13.94 9.47 -17.43
N ALA A 261 -15.02 8.90 -16.88
CA ALA A 261 -16.39 9.38 -17.11
C ALA A 261 -16.70 10.72 -16.40
N ASP A 262 -16.15 10.92 -15.20
CA ASP A 262 -16.30 12.11 -14.36
C ASP A 262 -15.57 13.34 -14.95
N GLY A 263 -14.55 13.10 -15.79
CA GLY A 263 -13.86 14.13 -16.57
C GLY A 263 -12.59 14.67 -15.91
N VAL A 264 -11.75 13.78 -15.33
CA VAL A 264 -10.39 14.15 -14.90
C VAL A 264 -9.49 14.45 -16.11
N ASP A 265 -8.47 15.31 -15.94
CA ASP A 265 -7.50 15.65 -16.99
C ASP A 265 -6.22 14.80 -16.93
N ILE A 266 -5.88 14.33 -15.72
CA ILE A 266 -4.69 13.50 -15.46
C ILE A 266 -4.97 12.60 -14.25
N ILE A 267 -4.41 11.39 -14.27
CA ILE A 267 -4.48 10.44 -13.16
C ILE A 267 -3.10 10.33 -12.51
N SER A 268 -3.07 10.48 -11.18
CA SER A 268 -1.93 10.14 -10.33
C SER A 268 -2.21 8.81 -9.65
N LEU A 269 -1.35 7.83 -9.90
CA LEU A 269 -1.49 6.46 -9.43
C LEU A 269 -0.20 6.04 -8.71
N SER A 270 -0.21 6.09 -7.39
CA SER A 270 0.96 5.73 -6.57
C SER A 270 0.87 4.27 -6.12
N VAL A 271 0.47 3.37 -7.03
CA VAL A 271 0.24 1.95 -6.75
C VAL A 271 0.73 1.09 -7.91
N GLY A 272 1.34 -0.07 -7.61
CA GLY A 272 1.81 -1.00 -8.62
C GLY A 272 2.29 -2.31 -8.00
N ARG A 273 2.11 -3.41 -8.73
CA ARG A 273 2.34 -4.77 -8.23
C ARG A 273 3.81 -5.07 -7.99
N ASN A 274 4.08 -6.13 -7.22
CA ASN A 274 5.41 -6.71 -7.07
C ASN A 274 5.79 -7.70 -8.19
N VAL A 275 4.84 -8.06 -9.07
CA VAL A 275 5.03 -9.03 -10.17
C VAL A 275 4.56 -8.44 -11.50
N THR A 276 5.27 -8.76 -12.58
CA THR A 276 4.95 -8.31 -13.93
C THR A 276 3.83 -9.15 -14.55
N ARG A 277 2.88 -8.52 -15.23
CA ARG A 277 1.79 -9.18 -15.97
C ARG A 277 1.75 -8.71 -17.43
N LYS A 278 1.09 -9.47 -18.31
CA LYS A 278 0.81 -9.03 -19.69
C LYS A 278 -0.24 -7.92 -19.66
N TYR A 279 -0.17 -6.95 -20.57
CA TYR A 279 -1.02 -5.73 -20.51
C TYR A 279 -2.53 -5.99 -20.38
N PHE A 280 -3.04 -7.04 -21.03
CA PHE A 280 -4.47 -7.36 -20.98
C PHE A 280 -4.92 -8.13 -19.73
N ILE A 281 -4.02 -8.51 -18.80
CA ILE A 281 -4.32 -9.14 -17.50
C ILE A 281 -3.82 -8.28 -16.33
N ASP A 282 -3.71 -6.97 -16.54
CA ASP A 282 -3.23 -6.01 -15.56
C ASP A 282 -4.21 -4.83 -15.48
N SER A 283 -4.82 -4.61 -14.31
CA SER A 283 -5.84 -3.59 -14.10
C SER A 283 -5.36 -2.17 -14.41
N ILE A 284 -4.11 -1.87 -14.04
CA ILE A 284 -3.49 -0.56 -14.25
C ILE A 284 -3.25 -0.34 -15.74
N ALA A 285 -2.70 -1.33 -16.45
CA ALA A 285 -2.50 -1.29 -17.89
C ALA A 285 -3.83 -1.08 -18.65
N ILE A 286 -4.88 -1.84 -18.29
CA ILE A 286 -6.21 -1.73 -18.91
C ILE A 286 -6.84 -0.35 -18.64
N GLY A 287 -6.91 0.06 -17.37
CA GLY A 287 -7.54 1.33 -16.99
C GLY A 287 -6.82 2.54 -17.59
N SER A 288 -5.48 2.55 -17.56
CA SER A 288 -4.67 3.60 -18.19
C SER A 288 -4.72 3.59 -19.71
N PHE A 289 -4.98 2.44 -20.36
CA PHE A 289 -5.20 2.37 -21.81
C PHE A 289 -6.49 3.11 -22.19
N HIS A 290 -7.59 2.85 -21.48
CA HIS A 290 -8.85 3.58 -21.72
C HIS A 290 -8.76 5.06 -21.33
N ALA A 291 -7.92 5.41 -20.35
CA ALA A 291 -7.62 6.80 -20.01
C ALA A 291 -6.88 7.51 -21.16
N ILE A 292 -5.80 6.92 -21.71
CA ILE A 292 -5.02 7.56 -22.77
C ILE A 292 -5.80 7.66 -24.09
N GLU A 293 -6.71 6.72 -24.38
CA GLU A 293 -7.67 6.84 -25.51
C GLU A 293 -8.59 8.07 -25.40
N LYS A 294 -8.74 8.64 -24.21
CA LYS A 294 -9.49 9.89 -23.95
C LYS A 294 -8.58 11.11 -23.77
N GLY A 295 -7.28 10.96 -23.96
CA GLY A 295 -6.27 12.01 -23.75
C GLY A 295 -5.87 12.22 -22.28
N ILE A 296 -6.23 11.30 -21.38
CA ILE A 296 -5.94 11.37 -19.95
C ILE A 296 -4.65 10.57 -19.66
N LEU A 297 -3.55 11.27 -19.38
CA LEU A 297 -2.30 10.63 -18.99
C LEU A 297 -2.40 10.02 -17.58
N THR A 298 -1.77 8.86 -17.37
CA THR A 298 -1.58 8.26 -16.05
C THR A 298 -0.11 8.33 -15.67
N SER A 299 0.19 9.03 -14.57
CA SER A 299 1.48 9.03 -13.89
C SER A 299 1.50 7.90 -12.87
N ASN A 300 2.37 6.90 -13.06
CA ASN A 300 2.41 5.69 -12.27
C ASN A 300 3.78 5.48 -11.59
N SER A 301 3.81 4.93 -10.38
CA SER A 301 5.07 4.62 -9.71
C SER A 301 5.75 3.38 -10.30
N ALA A 302 7.08 3.38 -10.39
CA ALA A 302 7.86 2.24 -10.89
C ALA A 302 7.89 1.03 -9.92
N GLY A 303 7.50 1.23 -8.66
CA GLY A 303 7.58 0.24 -7.57
C GLY A 303 8.87 0.30 -6.77
N ASN A 304 8.85 -0.31 -5.58
CA ASN A 304 9.90 -0.19 -4.55
C ASN A 304 10.79 -1.44 -4.40
N ASN A 305 10.67 -2.41 -5.31
CA ASN A 305 11.33 -3.73 -5.21
C ASN A 305 12.79 -3.75 -5.72
N GLY A 306 13.44 -2.59 -5.83
CA GLY A 306 14.84 -2.47 -6.24
C GLY A 306 15.83 -3.06 -5.22
N PRO A 307 17.15 -2.98 -5.47
CA PRO A 307 17.80 -2.38 -6.64
C PRO A 307 18.06 -3.38 -7.78
N LYS A 308 17.62 -4.64 -7.64
CA LYS A 308 17.86 -5.69 -8.65
C LYS A 308 17.20 -5.36 -9.99
N LEU A 309 17.80 -5.85 -11.09
CA LEU A 309 17.24 -5.69 -12.43
C LEU A 309 15.85 -6.33 -12.55
N LYS A 310 14.99 -5.75 -13.42
CA LYS A 310 13.65 -6.27 -13.77
C LYS A 310 12.66 -6.37 -12.59
N THR A 311 12.71 -5.41 -11.67
CA THR A 311 11.89 -5.34 -10.45
C THR A 311 10.68 -4.41 -10.54
N THR A 312 10.54 -3.66 -11.63
CA THR A 312 9.38 -2.81 -11.90
C THR A 312 8.24 -3.58 -12.57
N ALA A 313 7.00 -3.29 -12.17
CA ALA A 313 5.77 -3.78 -12.82
C ALA A 313 5.08 -2.74 -13.71
N SER A 314 5.53 -1.48 -13.71
CA SER A 314 4.96 -0.41 -14.54
C SER A 314 5.51 -0.48 -15.97
N LEU A 315 5.01 -1.43 -16.76
CA LEU A 315 5.58 -1.82 -18.06
C LEU A 315 4.84 -1.28 -19.29
N SER A 316 3.64 -0.72 -19.12
CA SER A 316 2.77 -0.35 -20.24
C SER A 316 3.31 0.88 -20.98
N PRO A 317 3.50 0.85 -22.32
CA PRO A 317 4.10 1.96 -23.07
C PRO A 317 3.36 3.30 -23.01
N TRP A 318 2.09 3.30 -22.60
CA TRP A 318 1.25 4.49 -22.43
C TRP A 318 1.24 5.07 -21.00
N LEU A 319 1.94 4.43 -20.05
CA LEU A 319 2.12 4.96 -18.69
C LEU A 319 3.35 5.88 -18.64
N LEU A 320 3.23 6.99 -17.92
CA LEU A 320 4.40 7.70 -17.41
C LEU A 320 4.90 6.98 -16.16
N SER A 321 5.86 6.07 -16.32
CA SER A 321 6.45 5.30 -15.23
C SER A 321 7.55 6.09 -14.51
N VAL A 322 7.36 6.39 -13.23
CA VAL A 322 8.21 7.30 -12.44
C VAL A 322 9.03 6.54 -11.41
N ALA A 323 10.36 6.64 -11.52
CA ALA A 323 11.30 6.15 -10.51
C ALA A 323 11.50 7.15 -9.37
N ALA A 324 12.03 6.69 -8.24
CA ALA A 324 12.43 7.56 -7.13
C ALA A 324 13.93 7.89 -7.18
N SER A 325 14.29 9.10 -6.77
CA SER A 325 15.68 9.54 -6.59
C SER A 325 15.82 10.34 -5.29
N THR A 326 17.05 10.46 -4.80
CA THR A 326 17.38 11.35 -3.68
C THR A 326 17.28 12.83 -4.09
N ILE A 327 17.36 13.69 -3.08
CA ILE A 327 17.35 15.15 -3.19
C ILE A 327 18.51 15.73 -2.35
N ASP A 328 18.72 17.04 -2.43
CA ASP A 328 19.74 17.76 -1.65
C ASP A 328 19.62 17.60 -0.13
N ARG A 329 18.39 17.55 0.40
CA ARG A 329 18.11 17.45 1.84
C ARG A 329 18.15 16.01 2.33
N LYS A 330 19.20 15.66 3.10
CA LYS A 330 19.25 14.44 3.93
C LYS A 330 18.74 14.73 5.35
N PHE A 331 17.93 13.84 5.91
CA PHE A 331 17.64 13.82 7.35
C PHE A 331 18.63 12.87 8.05
N VAL A 332 19.19 13.33 9.15
CA VAL A 332 20.23 12.62 9.91
C VAL A 332 20.00 12.80 11.41
N THR A 333 20.37 11.80 12.19
CA THR A 333 20.25 11.77 13.64
C THR A 333 21.63 11.62 14.23
N LYS A 334 22.10 12.67 14.90
CA LYS A 334 23.41 12.68 15.57
C LYS A 334 23.37 11.75 16.78
N VAL A 335 24.23 10.75 16.80
CA VAL A 335 24.42 9.85 17.95
C VAL A 335 25.76 10.20 18.59
N GLN A 336 25.78 10.47 19.89
CA GLN A 336 27.02 10.71 20.64
C GLN A 336 27.15 9.66 21.74
N ILE A 337 28.26 8.94 21.74
CA ILE A 337 28.57 7.90 22.73
C ILE A 337 29.51 8.44 23.83
N GLY A 338 29.63 7.70 24.94
CA GLY A 338 30.24 8.21 26.18
C GLY A 338 31.73 8.59 26.10
N ASN A 339 32.48 8.14 25.09
CA ASN A 339 33.84 8.61 24.82
C ASN A 339 33.91 9.90 23.98
N GLN A 340 32.78 10.61 23.85
CA GLN A 340 32.58 11.82 23.04
C GLN A 340 32.61 11.64 21.52
N ASN A 341 32.88 10.43 20.99
CA ASN A 341 32.71 10.16 19.56
C ASN A 341 31.27 10.44 19.14
N SER A 342 31.12 11.01 17.95
CA SER A 342 29.82 11.37 17.38
C SER A 342 29.69 10.81 15.97
N PHE A 343 28.55 10.20 15.73
CA PHE A 343 28.18 9.48 14.51
C PHE A 343 27.00 10.17 13.82
N GLN A 344 26.88 10.00 12.50
CA GLN A 344 25.78 10.56 11.71
C GLN A 344 24.86 9.43 11.24
N GLY A 345 23.99 8.97 12.14
CA GLY A 345 23.00 7.96 11.81
C GLY A 345 21.84 8.50 10.99
N PHE A 346 21.01 7.59 10.47
CA PHE A 346 19.85 7.91 9.63
C PHE A 346 18.54 7.50 10.29
N SER A 347 17.67 8.48 10.52
CA SER A 347 16.28 8.31 10.93
C SER A 347 15.53 9.64 10.87
N ILE A 348 14.20 9.58 10.99
CA ILE A 348 13.34 10.72 11.27
C ILE A 348 13.06 10.70 12.78
N ASN A 349 14.02 11.18 13.57
CA ASN A 349 13.92 11.22 15.03
C ASN A 349 13.23 12.50 15.51
N THR A 350 11.99 12.40 15.98
CA THR A 350 11.19 13.53 16.51
C THR A 350 11.21 13.64 18.04
N PHE A 351 12.07 12.87 18.72
CA PHE A 351 12.15 12.83 20.18
C PHE A 351 13.14 13.86 20.72
N ASP A 352 12.74 14.63 21.74
CA ASP A 352 13.62 15.52 22.49
C ASP A 352 14.65 14.71 23.29
N ASN A 353 15.88 14.68 22.77
CA ASN A 353 16.93 13.79 23.25
C ASN A 353 17.64 14.42 24.47
N THR A 354 17.04 14.28 25.65
CA THR A 354 17.37 15.05 26.87
C THR A 354 18.21 14.30 27.92
N GLY A 355 18.65 13.07 27.66
CA GLY A 355 19.34 12.23 28.64
C GLY A 355 20.47 11.37 28.07
N GLN A 356 21.38 10.96 28.96
CA GLN A 356 22.34 9.89 28.70
C GLN A 356 21.73 8.56 29.18
N TYR A 357 21.89 7.50 28.39
CA TYR A 357 21.38 6.17 28.71
C TYR A 357 22.51 5.13 28.59
N PRO A 358 22.51 4.06 29.42
CA PRO A 358 23.46 2.96 29.26
C PRO A 358 23.31 2.28 27.89
N LEU A 359 24.41 1.75 27.34
CA LEU A 359 24.41 1.02 26.08
C LEU A 359 24.49 -0.48 26.32
N VAL A 360 23.71 -1.25 25.56
CA VAL A 360 23.78 -2.72 25.59
C VAL A 360 23.67 -3.28 24.17
N THR A 361 24.44 -4.32 23.86
CA THR A 361 24.38 -5.01 22.56
C THR A 361 23.42 -6.19 22.63
N GLY A 362 22.70 -6.48 21.55
CA GLY A 362 21.84 -7.68 21.47
C GLY A 362 22.58 -8.98 21.84
N ARG A 363 23.88 -9.07 21.52
CA ARG A 363 24.78 -10.18 21.88
C ARG A 363 24.89 -10.44 23.39
N GLN A 364 24.74 -9.42 24.23
CA GLN A 364 24.90 -9.51 25.69
C GLN A 364 23.59 -9.86 26.42
N VAL A 365 22.44 -9.81 25.73
CA VAL A 365 21.10 -9.94 26.33
C VAL A 365 20.22 -10.98 25.64
N PRO A 366 20.71 -12.19 25.32
CA PRO A 366 19.87 -13.22 24.71
C PRO A 366 18.69 -13.57 25.60
N ASN A 367 17.51 -13.67 25.00
CA ASN A 367 16.31 -14.18 25.66
C ASN A 367 16.41 -15.70 25.86
N THR A 368 15.57 -16.25 26.73
CA THR A 368 15.52 -17.69 27.01
C THR A 368 15.28 -18.49 25.72
N GLY A 369 16.19 -19.42 25.40
CA GLY A 369 16.12 -20.25 24.19
C GLY A 369 16.85 -19.67 22.98
N PHE A 370 17.49 -18.51 23.09
CA PHE A 370 18.31 -17.91 22.04
C PHE A 370 19.79 -17.84 22.45
N ASP A 371 20.68 -17.84 21.47
CA ASP A 371 22.10 -17.55 21.66
C ASP A 371 22.44 -16.10 21.29
N SER A 372 23.68 -15.70 21.56
CA SER A 372 24.18 -14.36 21.26
C SER A 372 24.25 -14.02 19.76
N ASN A 373 24.20 -15.02 18.87
CA ASN A 373 24.25 -14.81 17.42
C ASN A 373 22.86 -14.50 16.87
N ILE A 374 21.81 -15.15 17.38
CA ILE A 374 20.43 -14.80 17.02
C ILE A 374 20.02 -13.48 17.69
N SER A 375 20.39 -13.29 18.97
CA SER A 375 20.01 -12.08 19.72
C SER A 375 20.72 -10.81 19.26
N SER A 376 21.85 -10.90 18.54
CA SER A 376 22.54 -9.73 18.01
C SER A 376 21.69 -8.92 17.03
N HIS A 377 20.81 -9.58 16.27
CA HIS A 377 19.90 -8.94 15.32
C HIS A 377 18.65 -8.31 15.98
N CYS A 378 18.37 -8.59 17.27
CA CYS A 378 17.19 -8.13 18.00
C CYS A 378 15.81 -8.55 17.44
N LEU A 379 15.77 -9.42 16.43
CA LEU A 379 14.53 -9.86 15.77
C LEU A 379 13.82 -10.97 16.56
N ASN A 380 12.54 -11.23 16.25
CA ASN A 380 11.79 -12.40 16.70
C ASN A 380 11.80 -12.65 18.23
N ASN A 381 11.76 -11.58 19.03
CA ASN A 381 11.78 -11.64 20.50
C ASN A 381 13.04 -12.33 21.10
N SER A 382 14.17 -12.25 20.40
CA SER A 382 15.45 -12.89 20.76
C SER A 382 16.24 -12.19 21.87
N VAL A 383 15.81 -11.00 22.33
CA VAL A 383 16.48 -10.22 23.40
C VAL A 383 15.64 -10.18 24.69
N ASP A 384 16.28 -10.29 25.86
CA ASP A 384 15.58 -10.20 27.15
C ASP A 384 15.18 -8.76 27.46
N VAL A 385 13.88 -8.50 27.37
CA VAL A 385 13.23 -7.21 27.68
C VAL A 385 13.58 -6.66 29.07
N LYS A 386 13.93 -7.51 30.05
CA LYS A 386 14.34 -7.08 31.40
C LYS A 386 15.72 -6.45 31.41
N LEU A 387 16.63 -6.90 30.55
CA LEU A 387 18.03 -6.46 30.51
C LEU A 387 18.23 -5.19 29.67
N VAL A 388 17.34 -4.93 28.71
CA VAL A 388 17.36 -3.73 27.84
C VAL A 388 16.53 -2.56 28.39
N LYS A 389 15.74 -2.78 29.44
CA LYS A 389 14.83 -1.77 29.99
C LYS A 389 15.60 -0.52 30.46
N GLY A 390 15.25 0.65 29.92
CA GLY A 390 15.90 1.93 30.24
C GLY A 390 17.30 2.11 29.60
N LYS A 391 17.73 1.20 28.72
CA LYS A 391 19.01 1.27 28.00
C LYS A 391 18.78 1.59 26.52
N ILE A 392 19.83 2.01 25.82
CA ILE A 392 19.88 2.02 24.36
C ILE A 392 20.42 0.66 23.88
N LEU A 393 19.63 -0.02 23.05
CA LEU A 393 19.95 -1.33 22.51
C LEU A 393 20.63 -1.19 21.13
N ILE A 394 21.71 -1.93 20.89
CA ILE A 394 22.39 -2.01 19.60
C ILE A 394 22.07 -3.34 18.91
N CYS A 395 21.65 -3.26 17.64
CA CYS A 395 21.17 -4.37 16.83
C CYS A 395 21.91 -4.47 15.49
N GLU A 396 22.38 -5.67 15.16
CA GLU A 396 23.07 -6.02 13.91
C GLU A 396 22.08 -6.31 12.77
N ALA A 397 21.02 -5.51 12.73
CA ALA A 397 20.01 -5.53 11.70
C ALA A 397 19.29 -4.18 11.67
N ASN A 398 18.82 -3.81 10.49
CA ASN A 398 17.86 -2.74 10.26
C ASN A 398 16.46 -3.35 10.09
N PHE A 399 15.43 -2.77 10.72
CA PHE A 399 14.08 -3.33 10.70
C PHE A 399 12.98 -2.28 10.87
N ASP A 400 11.80 -2.57 10.29
CA ASP A 400 10.64 -1.68 10.38
C ASP A 400 10.15 -1.47 11.81
N ALA A 401 9.54 -0.31 12.06
CA ALA A 401 8.89 0.11 13.31
C ALA A 401 7.98 -0.96 13.95
N LYS A 402 7.37 -1.86 13.17
CA LYS A 402 6.55 -2.98 13.66
C LYS A 402 7.28 -3.92 14.64
N HIS A 403 8.60 -4.09 14.52
CA HIS A 403 9.37 -5.01 15.37
C HIS A 403 9.59 -4.46 16.80
N PHE A 404 9.49 -3.15 16.99
CA PHE A 404 9.69 -2.52 18.30
C PHE A 404 8.65 -2.97 19.35
N VAL A 405 7.53 -3.59 18.93
CA VAL A 405 6.55 -4.22 19.83
C VAL A 405 7.17 -5.29 20.74
N THR A 406 8.27 -5.93 20.32
CA THR A 406 9.02 -6.91 21.15
C THR A 406 10.09 -6.27 22.03
N LEU A 407 10.40 -4.98 21.87
CA LEU A 407 11.50 -4.27 22.55
C LEU A 407 10.98 -3.45 23.74
N GLY A 408 10.11 -4.06 24.56
CA GLY A 408 9.36 -3.38 25.61
C GLY A 408 10.24 -2.68 26.65
N GLY A 409 10.10 -1.36 26.76
CA GLY A 409 10.77 -0.54 27.78
C GLY A 409 12.21 -0.12 27.45
N VAL A 410 12.69 -0.35 26.23
CA VAL A 410 13.96 0.19 25.73
C VAL A 410 13.91 1.74 25.68
N ALA A 411 15.02 2.42 25.97
CA ALA A 411 15.11 3.88 25.90
C ALA A 411 15.42 4.39 24.48
N GLY A 412 16.06 3.56 23.66
CA GLY A 412 16.30 3.83 22.23
C GLY A 412 16.98 2.66 21.52
N VAL A 413 17.04 2.69 20.19
CA VAL A 413 17.63 1.60 19.39
C VAL A 413 18.61 2.13 18.34
N LEU A 414 19.84 1.62 18.37
CA LEU A 414 20.82 1.80 17.31
C LEU A 414 20.81 0.56 16.42
N MET A 415 20.31 0.72 15.20
CA MET A 415 20.35 -0.32 14.16
C MET A 415 21.63 -0.16 13.34
N ILE A 416 22.07 -1.25 12.72
CA ILE A 416 23.23 -1.26 11.84
C ILE A 416 22.77 -1.75 10.47
N ASP A 417 23.20 -1.06 9.42
CA ASP A 417 23.02 -1.50 8.04
C ASP A 417 24.38 -1.47 7.33
N THR A 418 24.66 -2.54 6.59
CA THR A 418 25.87 -2.68 5.76
C THR A 418 25.61 -2.25 4.32
N GLU A 419 24.35 -2.05 3.92
CA GLU A 419 24.00 -1.47 2.63
C GLU A 419 23.97 0.06 2.67
N LEU A 420 23.93 0.70 1.50
CA LEU A 420 23.93 2.16 1.38
C LEU A 420 22.61 2.76 1.88
N ILE A 421 22.64 3.44 3.03
CA ILE A 421 21.47 4.07 3.62
C ILE A 421 21.17 5.42 2.92
N ASP A 422 20.28 5.36 1.93
CA ASP A 422 19.83 6.51 1.12
C ASP A 422 18.50 7.15 1.60
N ASN A 423 17.75 6.46 2.45
CA ASN A 423 16.49 6.93 3.04
C ASN A 423 16.51 6.89 4.58
N ALA A 424 15.58 7.61 5.19
CA ALA A 424 15.42 7.71 6.64
C ALA A 424 13.98 7.39 7.04
N ARG A 425 13.79 6.61 8.11
CA ARG A 425 12.48 6.17 8.61
C ARG A 425 12.23 6.71 10.03
N SER A 426 10.96 6.90 10.40
CA SER A 426 10.55 7.18 11.78
C SER A 426 10.37 5.87 12.56
N TYR A 427 10.57 5.96 13.88
CA TYR A 427 10.54 4.83 14.81
C TYR A 427 9.76 5.20 16.08
N PRO A 428 9.20 4.24 16.83
CA PRO A 428 8.34 4.52 17.99
C PRO A 428 9.13 4.88 19.28
N VAL A 429 10.46 4.81 19.23
CA VAL A 429 11.39 5.25 20.29
C VAL A 429 12.59 5.95 19.64
N PRO A 430 13.38 6.76 20.37
CA PRO A 430 14.60 7.36 19.85
C PRO A 430 15.50 6.33 19.16
N SER A 431 15.75 6.51 17.86
CA SER A 431 16.44 5.48 17.07
C SER A 431 17.29 6.09 15.96
N ALA A 432 18.34 5.41 15.56
CA ALA A 432 19.16 5.77 14.39
C ALA A 432 19.74 4.51 13.75
N ILE A 433 19.87 4.49 12.42
CA ILE A 433 20.62 3.47 11.70
C ILE A 433 22.05 4.00 11.50
N LEU A 434 23.06 3.26 11.96
CA LEU A 434 24.48 3.57 11.75
C LEU A 434 25.03 2.80 10.54
N ASP A 435 26.06 3.36 9.89
CA ASP A 435 26.86 2.61 8.93
C ASP A 435 27.84 1.64 9.62
N GLU A 436 28.47 0.77 8.84
CA GLU A 436 29.41 -0.25 9.33
C GLU A 436 30.59 0.33 10.13
N ASN A 437 31.13 1.49 9.74
CA ASN A 437 32.29 2.09 10.42
C ASN A 437 31.90 2.69 11.77
N ASP A 438 30.79 3.43 11.81
CA ASP A 438 30.23 4.01 13.03
C ASP A 438 29.77 2.90 14.00
N ALA A 439 29.23 1.80 13.48
CA ALA A 439 28.93 0.60 14.24
C ALA A 439 30.19 -0.05 14.85
N ILE A 440 31.24 -0.28 14.07
CA ILE A 440 32.53 -0.82 14.56
C ILE A 440 33.13 0.08 15.64
N ALA A 441 33.06 1.41 15.49
CA ALA A 441 33.52 2.37 16.49
C ALA A 441 32.69 2.27 17.79
N THR A 442 31.38 2.08 17.68
CA THR A 442 30.46 1.86 18.82
C THR A 442 30.79 0.57 19.56
N TYR A 443 31.02 -0.55 18.86
CA TYR A 443 31.44 -1.82 19.49
C TYR A 443 32.77 -1.70 20.23
N ARG A 444 33.78 -1.06 19.62
CA ARG A 444 35.08 -0.83 20.27
C ARG A 444 34.94 -0.06 21.58
N TYR A 445 34.06 0.94 21.63
CA TYR A 445 33.78 1.68 22.86
C TYR A 445 33.18 0.79 23.97
N ILE A 446 32.21 -0.08 23.63
CA ILE A 446 31.56 -0.97 24.59
C ILE A 446 32.54 -2.01 25.14
N TYR A 447 33.28 -2.69 24.27
CA TYR A 447 34.23 -3.73 24.69
C TYR A 447 35.47 -3.16 25.40
N SER A 448 35.81 -1.88 25.21
CA SER A 448 36.85 -1.21 26.02
C SER A 448 36.35 -0.69 27.38
N ASN A 449 35.03 -0.67 27.61
CA ASN A 449 34.42 -0.16 28.85
C ASN A 449 33.36 -1.15 29.42
N PRO A 450 33.74 -2.38 29.78
CA PRO A 450 32.80 -3.44 30.21
C PRO A 450 32.07 -3.15 31.54
N TYR A 451 32.35 -2.02 32.20
CA TYR A 451 31.70 -1.57 33.44
C TYR A 451 30.66 -0.45 33.21
N VAL A 452 30.36 -0.09 31.96
CA VAL A 452 29.42 0.99 31.58
C VAL A 452 28.12 0.45 30.93
N SER A 453 27.97 -0.88 30.84
CA SER A 453 26.86 -1.58 30.18
C SER A 453 25.66 -1.87 31.08
#